data_AF-I1BQX1-F1
#
_entry.id   AF-I1BQX1-F1
#
_cell.length_a   1.000
_cell.length_b   1.000
_cell.length_c   1.000
_cell.angle_alpha   90.00
_cell.angle_beta   90.00
_cell.angle_gamma   90.00
#
_symmetry.space_group_name_H-M   'P 1'
#
loop_
_entity.id
_entity.type
_entity.pdbx_description
1 polymer ?
#
loop_
_entity_poly.entity_id
_entity_poly.type
_entity_poly.pdbx_seq_one_letter_code
_entity_poly.pdbx_strand_id
1 'polypeptide(L)'
;MKSFIKCINVNYESSRVEDFYDIQLNVKDCKDLDESFKKYVALETLDGENKYMAEGHGLQAACKGVSFEKFPPVLHLQLKRFEYDMHRDTMVKVRLQSTCLKITNDMIYQQINDHHVFPDTIDLREYCSTPSDDPEEHIYLLHGVLVHSGDIDGGHYFALLKPEKDGKWFRFDDDRVTPVTLREVFEDNYGDTEASDDDEIRCTSAKSLKRFTNAYMLVYFQKNKLNEILESIKEEEIPKHLNKSVKDNARALKDDVINTLLQQQQQRSPKKDIRLRKSNSTSDKKCNIM
;
A
#
# COMPACT_ATOMS: atom_id res chain seq x y z
N MET A 1 -5.98 -10.15 20.75
CA MET A 1 -6.20 -8.78 21.26
C MET A 1 -7.32 -8.82 22.27
N LYS A 2 -7.21 -8.08 23.39
CA LYS A 2 -8.25 -8.00 24.41
C LYS A 2 -8.87 -6.61 24.45
N SER A 3 -10.15 -6.54 24.12
CA SER A 3 -10.98 -5.35 24.26
C SER A 3 -11.75 -5.44 25.59
N PHE A 4 -11.77 -4.35 26.36
CA PHE A 4 -12.44 -4.34 27.67
C PHE A 4 -13.22 -3.05 27.89
N ILE A 5 -14.28 -3.15 28.68
CA ILE A 5 -15.10 -2.04 29.15
C ILE A 5 -15.26 -2.18 30.65
N LYS A 6 -14.78 -1.19 31.40
CA LYS A 6 -14.83 -1.16 32.86
C LYS A 6 -15.69 0.01 33.34
N CYS A 7 -16.75 -0.27 34.09
CA CYS A 7 -17.59 0.77 34.68
C CYS A 7 -16.82 1.57 35.74
N ILE A 8 -17.08 2.88 35.83
CA ILE A 8 -16.39 3.78 36.77
C ILE A 8 -17.02 3.70 38.16
N ASN A 9 -18.36 3.75 38.23
CA ASN A 9 -19.11 3.86 39.49
C ASN A 9 -19.63 2.52 40.03
N VAL A 10 -19.42 1.44 39.28
CA VAL A 10 -19.93 0.10 39.61
C VAL A 10 -18.83 -0.91 39.34
N ASN A 11 -18.73 -1.93 40.18
CA ASN A 11 -17.78 -3.03 40.01
C ASN A 11 -18.27 -4.01 38.93
N TYR A 12 -18.23 -3.57 37.68
CA TYR A 12 -18.60 -4.34 36.50
C TYR A 12 -17.53 -4.15 35.41
N GLU A 13 -17.04 -5.25 34.85
CA GLU A 13 -16.11 -5.29 33.73
C GLU A 13 -16.59 -6.32 32.71
N SER A 14 -16.67 -5.91 31.46
CA SER A 14 -16.86 -6.82 30.32
C SER A 14 -15.57 -6.85 29.51
N SER A 15 -15.09 -8.04 29.14
CA SER A 15 -13.92 -8.17 28.29
C SER A 15 -14.12 -9.25 27.24
N ARG A 16 -13.52 -9.04 26.08
CA ARG A 16 -13.58 -9.94 24.93
C ARG A 16 -12.19 -10.07 24.31
N VAL A 17 -11.80 -11.30 24.06
CA VAL A 17 -10.57 -11.63 23.33
C VAL A 17 -10.95 -11.93 21.88
N GLU A 18 -10.25 -11.28 20.96
CA GLU A 18 -10.44 -11.40 19.52
C GLU A 18 -9.10 -11.58 18.81
N ASP A 19 -9.10 -12.38 17.76
CA ASP A 19 -7.96 -12.55 16.86
C ASP A 19 -7.92 -11.44 15.82
N PHE A 20 -6.73 -11.14 15.30
CA PHE A 20 -6.52 -10.13 14.28
C PHE A 20 -5.45 -10.59 13.27
N TYR A 21 -5.58 -10.13 12.04
CA TYR A 21 -4.61 -10.37 10.95
C TYR A 21 -3.85 -9.10 10.57
N ASP A 22 -4.46 -7.93 10.80
CA ASP A 22 -3.88 -6.61 10.60
C ASP A 22 -4.26 -5.69 11.76
N ILE A 23 -3.48 -4.62 11.92
CA ILE A 23 -3.76 -3.53 12.86
C ILE A 23 -3.94 -2.25 12.06
N GLN A 24 -5.08 -1.60 12.22
CA GLN A 24 -5.39 -0.37 11.52
C GLN A 24 -5.06 0.83 12.40
N LEU A 25 -3.95 1.50 12.07
CA LEU A 25 -3.41 2.61 12.84
C LEU A 25 -3.93 3.94 12.33
N ASN A 26 -4.33 4.80 13.26
CA ASN A 26 -4.70 6.18 12.95
C ASN A 26 -3.44 6.97 12.62
N VAL A 27 -3.43 7.61 11.45
CA VAL A 27 -2.34 8.51 11.02
C VAL A 27 -2.66 9.95 11.35
N LYS A 28 -3.95 10.32 11.37
CA LYS A 28 -4.38 11.67 11.69
C LYS A 28 -3.99 12.05 13.11
N ASP A 29 -3.31 13.19 13.23
CA ASP A 29 -2.74 13.73 14.46
C ASP A 29 -1.70 12.80 15.13
N CYS A 30 -1.01 11.98 14.34
CA CYS A 30 0.08 11.13 14.80
C CYS A 30 1.30 11.35 13.90
N LYS A 31 2.45 11.69 14.46
CA LYS A 31 3.68 11.94 13.70
C LYS A 31 4.42 10.66 13.30
N ASP A 32 4.20 9.57 14.03
CA ASP A 32 4.91 8.31 13.89
C ASP A 32 4.06 7.11 14.36
N LEU A 33 4.61 5.90 14.20
CA LEU A 33 3.95 4.66 14.64
C LEU A 33 3.75 4.59 16.16
N ASP A 34 4.66 5.14 16.97
CA ASP A 34 4.57 5.11 18.44
C ASP A 34 3.35 5.91 18.91
N GLU A 35 3.15 7.12 18.39
CA GLU A 35 1.96 7.91 18.68
C GLU A 35 0.67 7.22 18.20
N SER A 36 0.72 6.57 17.03
CA SER A 36 -0.42 5.79 16.52
C SER A 36 -0.77 4.61 17.43
N PHE A 37 0.22 3.87 17.93
CA PHE A 37 0.00 2.76 18.87
C PHE A 37 -0.49 3.25 20.23
N LYS A 38 0.09 4.34 20.76
CA LYS A 38 -0.39 4.99 22.00
C LYS A 38 -1.84 5.42 21.89
N LYS A 39 -2.23 6.03 20.77
CA LYS A 39 -3.62 6.39 20.46
C LYS A 39 -4.52 5.16 20.33
N TYR A 40 -4.00 4.05 19.79
CA TYR A 40 -4.76 2.80 19.63
C TYR A 40 -5.11 2.15 20.96
N VAL A 41 -4.18 2.15 21.93
CA VAL A 41 -4.39 1.56 23.27
C VAL A 41 -4.95 2.54 24.30
N ALA A 42 -5.14 3.81 23.91
CA ALA A 42 -5.67 4.85 24.79
C ALA A 42 -7.09 4.50 25.28
N LEU A 43 -7.37 4.84 26.53
CA LEU A 43 -8.70 4.63 27.11
C LEU A 43 -9.68 5.66 26.56
N GLU A 44 -10.80 5.16 26.04
CA GLU A 44 -11.95 5.98 25.64
C GLU A 44 -12.94 6.05 26.81
N THR A 45 -13.36 7.25 27.19
CA THR A 45 -14.39 7.42 28.21
C THR A 45 -15.77 7.43 27.55
N LEU A 46 -16.65 6.56 28.03
CA LEU A 46 -18.05 6.43 27.63
C LEU A 46 -18.91 7.16 28.66
N ASP A 47 -19.27 8.41 28.38
CA ASP A 47 -20.07 9.28 29.25
C ASP A 47 -21.20 9.99 28.49
N GLY A 48 -21.95 10.87 29.19
CA GLY A 48 -23.03 11.65 28.57
C GLY A 48 -24.10 10.77 27.92
N GLU A 49 -24.33 10.99 26.62
CA GLU A 49 -25.24 10.22 25.77
C GLU A 49 -24.64 8.87 25.31
N ASN A 50 -23.32 8.71 25.41
CA ASN A 50 -22.57 7.52 24.97
C ASN A 50 -22.31 6.52 26.12
N LYS A 51 -23.15 6.52 27.16
CA LYS A 51 -23.00 5.60 28.31
C LYS A 51 -23.14 4.15 27.89
N TYR A 52 -22.38 3.28 28.55
CA TYR A 52 -22.41 1.84 28.34
C TYR A 52 -23.61 1.20 29.05
N MET A 53 -24.34 0.32 28.34
CA MET A 53 -25.42 -0.47 28.95
C MET A 53 -24.81 -1.71 29.64
N ALA A 54 -24.55 -1.60 30.94
CA ALA A 54 -24.01 -2.69 31.75
C ALA A 54 -25.12 -3.67 32.16
N GLU A 55 -24.83 -4.97 32.02
CA GLU A 55 -25.76 -6.03 32.38
C GLU A 55 -26.09 -5.97 33.87
N GLY A 56 -27.37 -5.92 34.21
CA GLY A 56 -27.84 -5.78 35.60
C GLY A 56 -27.67 -4.39 36.23
N HIS A 57 -27.02 -3.42 35.55
CA HIS A 57 -26.71 -2.10 36.11
C HIS A 57 -27.21 -0.91 35.26
N GLY A 58 -27.78 -1.16 34.09
CA GLY A 58 -28.32 -0.11 33.21
C GLY A 58 -27.23 0.76 32.58
N LEU A 59 -27.57 1.99 32.20
CA LEU A 59 -26.63 2.93 31.59
C LEU A 59 -25.62 3.46 32.61
N GLN A 60 -24.35 3.15 32.39
CA GLN A 60 -23.24 3.52 33.26
C GLN A 60 -22.14 4.26 32.49
N ALA A 61 -21.47 5.18 33.19
CA ALA A 61 -20.22 5.73 32.69
C ALA A 61 -19.13 4.65 32.80
N ALA A 62 -18.35 4.47 31.74
CA ALA A 62 -17.35 3.41 31.65
C ALA A 62 -16.10 3.86 30.89
N CYS A 63 -14.99 3.15 31.08
CA CYS A 63 -13.79 3.29 30.27
C CYS A 63 -13.67 2.08 29.36
N LYS A 64 -13.57 2.31 28.06
CA LYS A 64 -13.29 1.30 27.04
C LYS A 64 -11.80 1.35 26.69
N GLY A 65 -11.18 0.19 26.55
CA GLY A 65 -9.78 0.09 26.19
C GLY A 65 -9.48 -1.15 25.38
N VAL A 66 -8.29 -1.14 24.77
CA VAL A 66 -7.75 -2.26 24.01
C VAL A 66 -6.33 -2.54 24.48
N SER A 67 -5.98 -3.82 24.60
CA SER A 67 -4.64 -4.27 24.94
C SER A 67 -4.23 -5.43 24.03
N PHE A 68 -2.95 -5.49 23.66
CA PHE A 68 -2.42 -6.61 22.90
C PHE A 68 -1.94 -7.70 23.85
N GLU A 69 -2.42 -8.93 23.65
CA GLU A 69 -1.92 -10.09 24.40
C GLU A 69 -0.72 -10.73 23.70
N LYS A 70 -0.70 -10.73 22.36
CA LYS A 70 0.39 -11.29 21.56
C LYS A 70 0.39 -10.66 20.17
N PHE A 71 1.57 -10.40 19.64
CA PHE A 71 1.76 -9.99 18.24
C PHE A 71 2.16 -11.19 17.37
N PRO A 72 1.70 -11.26 16.11
CA PRO A 72 2.03 -12.35 15.19
C PRO A 72 3.48 -12.24 14.66
N PRO A 73 4.11 -13.34 14.19
CA PRO A 73 5.45 -13.29 13.58
C PRO A 73 5.55 -12.35 12.36
N VAL A 74 4.47 -12.25 11.60
CA VAL A 74 4.32 -11.31 10.48
C VAL A 74 3.25 -10.30 10.86
N LEU A 75 3.66 -9.05 11.01
CA LEU A 75 2.82 -7.96 11.46
C LEU A 75 2.45 -7.06 10.29
N HIS A 76 1.15 -6.97 10.02
CA HIS A 76 0.57 -6.10 9.03
C HIS A 76 -0.01 -4.85 9.69
N LEU A 77 0.53 -3.68 9.35
CA LEU A 77 0.05 -2.39 9.84
C LEU A 77 -0.59 -1.62 8.69
N GLN A 78 -1.90 -1.44 8.74
CA GLN A 78 -2.62 -0.61 7.78
C GLN A 78 -2.68 0.82 8.30
N LEU A 79 -2.17 1.78 7.52
CA LEU A 79 -2.19 3.19 7.86
C LEU A 79 -3.52 3.79 7.39
N LYS A 80 -4.39 4.21 8.32
CA LYS A 80 -5.69 4.83 8.02
C LYS A 80 -5.49 6.24 7.45
N ARG A 81 -5.09 6.30 6.18
CA ARG A 81 -4.92 7.52 5.39
C ARG A 81 -6.16 7.92 4.61
N PHE A 82 -7.34 7.38 4.92
CA PHE A 82 -8.60 7.77 4.31
C PHE A 82 -9.65 7.95 5.40
N GLU A 83 -10.31 9.10 5.41
CA GLU A 83 -11.35 9.45 6.38
C GLU A 83 -12.55 10.07 5.69
N TYR A 84 -13.71 10.01 6.33
CA TYR A 84 -14.91 10.68 5.85
C TYR A 84 -14.91 12.15 6.30
N ASP A 85 -14.94 13.09 5.36
CA ASP A 85 -15.10 14.51 5.66
C ASP A 85 -16.59 14.87 5.65
N MET A 86 -17.14 15.09 6.85
CA MET A 86 -18.55 15.46 7.04
C MET A 86 -18.92 16.80 6.38
N HIS A 87 -17.98 17.74 6.23
CA HIS A 87 -18.27 19.04 5.61
C HIS A 87 -18.39 18.93 4.10
N ARG A 88 -17.64 17.99 3.51
CA ARG A 88 -17.62 17.75 2.06
C ARG A 88 -18.52 16.59 1.63
N ASP A 89 -19.08 15.87 2.60
CA ASP A 89 -19.92 14.68 2.40
C ASP A 89 -19.26 13.64 1.48
N THR A 90 -17.93 13.47 1.64
CA THR A 90 -17.14 12.58 0.79
C THR A 90 -15.98 11.97 1.57
N MET A 91 -15.51 10.81 1.13
CA MET A 91 -14.24 10.28 1.59
C MET A 91 -13.12 11.21 1.09
N VAL A 92 -12.16 11.50 1.97
CA VAL A 92 -10.94 12.22 1.62
C VAL A 92 -9.74 11.37 2.02
N LYS A 93 -8.72 11.30 1.14
CA LYS A 93 -7.40 10.86 1.59
C LYS A 93 -7.01 11.85 2.67
N VAL A 94 -6.66 11.35 3.87
CA VAL A 94 -6.16 12.14 5.00
C VAL A 94 -5.01 12.95 4.43
N ARG A 95 -5.37 14.18 4.10
CA ARG A 95 -4.53 15.32 3.82
C ARG A 95 -4.70 16.12 5.07
N LEU A 96 -3.73 16.17 5.96
CA LEU A 96 -3.95 17.00 7.14
C LEU A 96 -4.23 18.43 6.66
N GLN A 97 -5.45 18.85 6.92
CA GLN A 97 -5.97 20.11 6.52
C GLN A 97 -5.43 21.13 7.52
N SER A 98 -4.51 21.98 7.09
CA SER A 98 -4.31 23.26 7.79
C SER A 98 -5.63 24.03 7.69
N THR A 99 -6.42 24.03 8.75
CA THR A 99 -7.53 24.95 8.90
C THR A 99 -6.96 26.37 8.89
N CYS A 100 -7.18 27.08 7.78
CA CYS A 100 -6.89 28.49 7.65
C CYS A 100 -7.97 29.30 8.38
N LEU A 101 -7.65 29.86 9.55
CA LEU A 101 -8.42 30.99 10.08
C LEU A 101 -7.79 32.27 9.54
N LYS A 102 -8.42 32.87 8.52
CA LYS A 102 -8.04 34.18 7.99
C LYS A 102 -8.20 35.24 9.07
N ILE A 103 -7.11 35.64 9.72
CA ILE A 103 -7.00 36.97 10.34
C ILE A 103 -5.59 37.49 10.06
N THR A 104 -5.52 38.45 9.13
CA THR A 104 -4.39 39.36 8.78
C THR A 104 -3.19 38.81 8.00
N ASN A 105 -2.54 39.74 7.28
CA ASN A 105 -1.82 39.55 6.01
C ASN A 105 -0.36 39.05 6.11
N ASP A 106 0.10 38.59 7.27
CA ASP A 106 1.48 38.11 7.45
C ASP A 106 1.50 36.67 7.99
N MET A 107 0.90 35.72 7.24
CA MET A 107 0.96 34.30 7.57
C MET A 107 2.07 33.60 6.76
N ILE A 108 3.08 33.10 7.47
CA ILE A 108 3.91 31.98 7.00
C ILE A 108 3.03 30.74 7.08
N TYR A 109 2.60 30.23 5.92
CA TYR A 109 1.87 28.98 5.83
C TYR A 109 2.85 27.82 5.99
N GLN A 110 2.74 27.05 7.08
CA GLN A 110 3.26 25.68 7.09
C GLN A 110 2.09 24.72 6.96
N GLN A 111 1.76 24.38 5.71
CA GLN A 111 0.93 23.22 5.36
C GLN A 111 1.76 21.96 5.48
N ILE A 112 2.12 21.60 6.71
CA ILE A 112 2.68 20.29 7.01
C ILE A 112 1.52 19.49 7.58
N ASN A 113 1.40 18.21 7.23
CA ASN A 113 0.98 17.14 8.16
C ASN A 113 0.52 15.84 7.46
N ASP A 114 0.91 15.53 6.22
CA ASP A 114 0.80 14.13 5.72
C ASP A 114 1.97 13.25 6.16
N HIS A 115 2.92 13.84 6.89
CA HIS A 115 4.14 13.24 7.38
C HIS A 115 3.87 12.27 8.54
N HIS A 116 4.03 10.98 8.26
CA HIS A 116 3.95 9.92 9.25
C HIS A 116 5.17 9.02 9.11
N VAL A 117 6.02 9.05 10.14
CA VAL A 117 7.30 8.36 10.17
C VAL A 117 7.10 6.91 10.61
N PHE A 118 7.74 6.01 9.87
CA PHE A 118 7.86 4.61 10.25
C PHE A 118 9.34 4.21 10.22
N PRO A 119 9.90 3.67 11.32
CA PRO A 119 11.30 3.28 11.38
C PRO A 119 11.53 1.90 10.74
N ASP A 120 12.80 1.58 10.50
CA ASP A 120 13.25 0.26 10.05
C ASP A 120 13.06 -0.82 11.12
N THR A 121 13.11 -0.43 12.40
CA THR A 121 12.92 -1.31 13.56
C THR A 121 11.90 -0.69 14.51
N ILE A 122 10.92 -1.48 14.97
CA ILE A 122 9.96 -1.08 16.00
C ILE A 122 10.05 -2.01 17.21
N ASP A 123 9.83 -1.43 18.39
CA ASP A 123 9.74 -2.15 19.65
C ASP A 123 8.31 -2.04 20.19
N LEU A 124 7.61 -3.17 20.26
CA LEU A 124 6.20 -3.23 20.66
C LEU A 124 5.99 -3.73 22.09
N ARG A 125 7.06 -3.82 22.89
CA ARG A 125 7.00 -4.29 24.29
C ARG A 125 6.01 -3.49 25.13
N GLU A 126 6.01 -2.16 24.96
CA GLU A 126 5.14 -1.25 25.72
C GLU A 126 3.64 -1.54 25.52
N TYR A 127 3.27 -2.09 24.36
CA TYR A 127 1.87 -2.33 24.00
C TYR A 127 1.42 -3.76 24.24
N CYS A 128 2.34 -4.67 24.60
CA CYS A 128 2.04 -6.05 24.89
C CYS A 128 1.84 -6.27 26.40
N SER A 129 0.71 -6.84 26.76
CA SER A 129 0.36 -7.13 28.16
C SER A 129 1.00 -8.41 28.69
N THR A 130 1.44 -9.31 27.80
CA THR A 130 2.15 -10.53 28.21
C THR A 130 3.65 -10.24 28.27
N PRO A 131 4.29 -10.50 29.42
CA PRO A 131 5.74 -10.43 29.50
C PRO A 131 6.34 -11.58 28.67
N SER A 132 7.41 -11.29 27.95
CA SER A 132 8.24 -12.30 27.29
C SER A 132 9.60 -12.40 27.95
N ASP A 133 10.10 -13.62 28.08
CA ASP A 133 11.47 -13.91 28.49
C ASP A 133 12.49 -13.63 27.37
N ASP A 134 12.03 -13.57 26.11
CA ASP A 134 12.85 -13.25 24.95
C ASP A 134 12.75 -11.74 24.63
N PRO A 135 13.84 -10.96 24.84
CA PRO A 135 13.83 -9.53 24.57
C PRO A 135 13.61 -9.21 23.08
N GLU A 136 13.81 -10.18 22.17
CA GLU A 136 13.61 -10.00 20.73
C GLU A 136 12.20 -10.39 20.24
N GLU A 137 11.35 -10.98 21.10
CA GLU A 137 9.99 -11.40 20.70
C GLU A 137 9.12 -10.21 20.27
N HIS A 138 9.34 -9.04 20.86
CA HIS A 138 8.55 -7.85 20.57
C HIS A 138 9.29 -6.84 19.68
N ILE A 139 10.47 -7.21 19.17
CA ILE A 139 11.25 -6.40 18.24
C ILE A 139 10.92 -6.84 16.82
N TYR A 140 10.57 -5.88 15.98
CA TYR A 140 10.07 -6.10 14.64
C TYR A 140 10.88 -5.30 13.62
N LEU A 141 11.21 -5.93 12.49
CA LEU A 141 12.02 -5.36 11.42
C LEU A 141 11.15 -5.12 10.18
N LEU A 142 11.25 -3.93 9.60
CA LEU A 142 10.50 -3.55 8.42
C LEU A 142 10.99 -4.36 7.21
N HIS A 143 10.03 -4.97 6.51
CA HIS A 143 10.29 -5.82 5.37
C HIS A 143 9.55 -5.35 4.10
N GLY A 144 8.39 -4.72 4.27
CA GLY A 144 7.59 -4.25 3.15
C GLY A 144 6.91 -2.93 3.43
N VAL A 145 6.91 -2.06 2.42
CA VAL A 145 6.14 -0.82 2.38
C VAL A 145 5.28 -0.86 1.12
N LEU A 146 3.97 -0.99 1.29
CA LEU A 146 3.02 -0.86 0.20
C LEU A 146 2.68 0.62 0.07
N VAL A 147 2.89 1.16 -1.12
CA VAL A 147 2.74 2.59 -1.41
C VAL A 147 1.54 2.81 -2.30
N HIS A 148 0.76 3.83 -1.97
CA HIS A 148 -0.34 4.30 -2.83
C HIS A 148 -0.01 5.68 -3.37
N SER A 149 0.07 5.79 -4.69
CA SER A 149 0.27 7.03 -5.44
C SER A 149 -1.05 7.46 -6.08
N GLY A 150 -1.70 8.48 -5.53
CA GLY A 150 -2.98 8.98 -6.04
C GLY A 150 -3.99 9.28 -4.94
N ASP A 151 -5.24 9.48 -5.37
CA ASP A 151 -6.37 9.89 -4.55
C ASP A 151 -7.38 8.75 -4.37
N ILE A 152 -8.50 9.01 -3.71
CA ILE A 152 -9.56 8.00 -3.50
C ILE A 152 -10.14 7.48 -4.81
N ASP A 153 -10.41 8.38 -5.76
CA ASP A 153 -11.10 8.05 -7.01
C ASP A 153 -10.19 7.34 -8.01
N GLY A 154 -8.88 7.27 -7.73
CA GLY A 154 -7.91 6.61 -8.59
C GLY A 154 -6.47 6.83 -8.14
N GLY A 155 -5.69 5.77 -8.26
CA GLY A 155 -4.27 5.78 -7.96
C GLY A 155 -3.57 4.52 -8.45
N HIS A 156 -2.28 4.45 -8.17
CA HIS A 156 -1.39 3.36 -8.52
C HIS A 156 -0.75 2.78 -7.26
N TYR A 157 -0.67 1.46 -7.20
CA TYR A 157 -0.07 0.75 -6.09
C TYR A 157 1.24 0.11 -6.53
N PHE A 158 2.27 0.26 -5.70
CA PHE A 158 3.52 -0.46 -5.87
C PHE A 158 4.06 -0.87 -4.50
N ALA A 159 4.97 -1.84 -4.48
CA ALA A 159 5.55 -2.34 -3.25
C ALA A 159 7.05 -2.08 -3.20
N LEU A 160 7.55 -1.66 -2.05
CA LEU A 160 8.97 -1.60 -1.74
C LEU A 160 9.23 -2.74 -0.78
N LEU A 161 10.05 -3.72 -1.17
CA LEU A 161 10.31 -4.92 -0.38
C LEU A 161 11.81 -5.12 -0.20
N LYS A 162 12.18 -5.72 0.92
CA LYS A 162 13.53 -6.22 1.21
C LYS A 162 13.51 -7.74 1.31
N PRO A 163 13.58 -8.49 0.20
CA PRO A 163 13.30 -9.95 0.17
C PRO A 163 14.21 -10.81 1.04
N GLU A 164 15.42 -10.33 1.34
CA GLU A 164 16.43 -11.06 2.10
C GLU A 164 16.74 -10.31 3.39
N LYS A 165 17.05 -11.06 4.46
CA LYS A 165 17.37 -10.53 5.79
C LYS A 165 18.40 -9.38 5.77
N ASP A 166 19.49 -9.56 5.04
CA ASP A 166 20.59 -8.59 4.90
C ASP A 166 20.69 -8.03 3.47
N GLY A 167 19.58 -8.11 2.72
CA GLY A 167 19.52 -7.73 1.31
C GLY A 167 19.31 -6.25 1.05
N LYS A 168 19.22 -5.91 -0.24
CA LYS A 168 18.84 -4.59 -0.73
C LYS A 168 17.33 -4.44 -0.82
N TRP A 169 16.87 -3.20 -0.84
CA TRP A 169 15.49 -2.86 -1.13
C TRP A 169 15.25 -2.80 -2.63
N PHE A 170 14.08 -3.25 -3.04
CA PHE A 170 13.60 -3.20 -4.42
C PHE A 170 12.20 -2.63 -4.48
N ARG A 171 11.94 -1.81 -5.50
CA ARG A 171 10.61 -1.40 -5.94
C ARG A 171 10.09 -2.43 -6.91
N PHE A 172 8.94 -2.99 -6.58
CA PHE A 172 8.11 -3.86 -7.39
C PHE A 172 6.93 -3.03 -7.89
N ASP A 173 7.02 -2.62 -9.15
CA ASP A 173 6.06 -1.77 -9.84
C ASP A 173 5.58 -2.52 -11.07
N ASP A 174 4.47 -3.25 -10.91
CA ASP A 174 3.89 -4.17 -11.90
C ASP A 174 4.92 -5.12 -12.54
N ASP A 175 5.28 -4.89 -13.81
CA ASP A 175 6.20 -5.69 -14.60
C ASP A 175 7.68 -5.34 -14.37
N ARG A 176 7.97 -4.34 -13.52
CA ARG A 176 9.31 -3.79 -13.30
C ARG A 176 9.76 -3.98 -11.86
N VAL A 177 10.97 -4.49 -11.72
CA VAL A 177 11.67 -4.58 -10.43
C VAL A 177 12.96 -3.77 -10.51
N THR A 178 13.10 -2.76 -9.66
CA THR A 178 14.27 -1.87 -9.64
C THR A 178 14.83 -1.72 -8.25
N PRO A 179 16.16 -1.72 -8.05
CA PRO A 179 16.75 -1.43 -6.74
C PRO A 179 16.42 0.00 -6.31
N VAL A 180 16.24 0.21 -5.00
CA VAL A 180 15.96 1.53 -4.41
C VAL A 180 16.83 1.81 -3.20
N THR A 181 17.03 3.09 -2.91
CA THR A 181 17.75 3.58 -1.74
C THR A 181 16.86 3.60 -0.49
N LEU A 182 17.46 3.64 0.70
CA LEU A 182 16.69 3.77 1.95
C LEU A 182 15.89 5.07 2.00
N ARG A 183 16.44 6.16 1.45
CA ARG A 183 15.74 7.44 1.34
C ARG A 183 14.43 7.31 0.55
N GLU A 184 14.47 6.60 -0.57
CA GLU A 184 13.28 6.32 -1.39
C GLU A 184 12.28 5.40 -0.70
N VAL A 185 12.72 4.57 0.26
CA VAL A 185 11.82 3.71 1.06
C VAL A 185 11.15 4.47 2.18
N PHE A 186 11.90 5.33 2.85
CA PHE A 186 11.48 6.03 4.06
C PHE A 186 10.97 7.45 3.75
N GLU A 187 11.89 8.39 3.54
CA GLU A 187 11.58 9.83 3.40
C GLU A 187 10.55 10.11 2.30
N ASP A 188 10.71 9.48 1.12
CA ASP A 188 9.81 9.69 -0.02
C ASP A 188 8.39 9.10 0.20
N ASN A 189 8.16 8.31 1.26
CA ASN A 189 6.86 7.68 1.55
C ASN A 189 6.26 8.10 2.90
N TYR A 190 6.89 8.98 3.67
CA TYR A 190 6.30 9.52 4.90
C TYR A 190 5.06 10.36 4.60
N GLY A 191 5.02 11.02 3.44
CA GLY A 191 3.90 11.85 2.99
C GLY A 191 4.19 13.35 2.96
N ASP A 192 5.44 13.77 3.18
CA ASP A 192 5.84 15.17 3.08
C ASP A 192 6.49 15.48 1.73
N THR A 193 5.92 16.43 1.01
CA THR A 193 6.63 17.13 -0.05
C THR A 193 6.45 18.61 0.19
N GLU A 194 7.40 19.20 0.91
CA GLU A 194 7.57 20.65 0.94
C GLU A 194 7.57 21.15 -0.51
N ALA A 195 6.57 21.95 -0.86
CA ALA A 195 6.67 22.78 -2.04
C ALA A 195 7.53 23.97 -1.62
N SER A 196 8.78 24.02 -2.07
CA SER A 196 9.58 25.24 -1.96
C SER A 196 8.81 26.40 -2.60
N ASP A 197 8.79 27.58 -1.96
CA ASP A 197 8.05 28.76 -2.44
C ASP A 197 8.45 29.22 -3.86
N ASP A 198 9.62 28.80 -4.36
CA ASP A 198 10.11 29.09 -5.73
C ASP A 198 9.49 28.16 -6.80
N ASP A 199 8.77 27.10 -6.41
CA ASP A 199 8.21 26.06 -7.30
C ASP A 199 6.77 26.32 -7.77
N GLU A 200 6.12 27.41 -7.35
CA GLU A 200 4.70 27.68 -7.65
C GLU A 200 4.44 27.93 -9.17
N ILE A 201 5.48 28.25 -9.94
CA ILE A 201 5.35 28.73 -11.33
C ILE A 201 5.39 27.60 -12.37
N ARG A 202 5.82 26.38 -12.04
CA ARG A 202 5.98 25.26 -13.01
C ARG A 202 5.39 23.94 -12.54
N CYS A 203 4.07 23.86 -12.49
CA CYS A 203 3.35 22.62 -12.16
C CYS A 203 3.40 21.64 -13.36
N THR A 204 4.20 20.58 -13.24
CA THR A 204 4.17 19.43 -14.16
C THR A 204 3.39 18.28 -13.53
N SER A 205 2.67 17.50 -14.33
CA SER A 205 1.81 16.39 -13.88
C SER A 205 2.53 15.36 -12.99
N ALA A 206 3.82 15.10 -13.26
CA ALA A 206 4.65 14.18 -12.48
C ALA A 206 4.96 14.68 -11.06
N LYS A 207 5.09 15.99 -10.83
CA LYS A 207 5.35 16.57 -9.50
C LYS A 207 4.11 16.57 -8.61
N SER A 208 2.92 16.76 -9.19
CA SER A 208 1.65 16.66 -8.48
C SER A 208 1.42 15.24 -7.93
N LEU A 209 1.74 14.19 -8.72
CA LEU A 209 1.65 12.80 -8.27
C LEU A 209 2.53 12.49 -7.05
N LYS A 210 3.69 13.14 -6.94
CA LYS A 210 4.61 12.92 -5.79
C LYS A 210 3.97 13.35 -4.47
N ARG A 211 3.14 14.40 -4.47
CA ARG A 211 2.38 14.87 -3.30
C ARG A 211 1.31 13.88 -2.82
N PHE A 212 0.90 12.95 -3.68
CA PHE A 212 -0.12 11.94 -3.36
C PHE A 212 0.47 10.55 -3.17
N THR A 213 1.80 10.43 -3.09
CA THR A 213 2.50 9.15 -2.92
C THR A 213 2.92 8.99 -1.46
N ASN A 214 2.38 7.99 -0.78
CA ASN A 214 2.73 7.70 0.60
C ASN A 214 2.51 6.22 0.97
N ALA A 215 3.16 5.79 2.04
CA ALA A 215 2.99 4.45 2.58
C ALA A 215 1.54 4.24 3.03
N TYR A 216 0.93 3.17 2.57
CA TYR A 216 -0.45 2.78 2.90
C TYR A 216 -0.48 1.59 3.88
N MET A 217 0.42 0.64 3.71
CA MET A 217 0.52 -0.53 4.57
C MET A 217 1.99 -0.90 4.78
N LEU A 218 2.32 -1.26 6.01
CA LEU A 218 3.66 -1.67 6.41
C LEU A 218 3.64 -3.14 6.82
N VAL A 219 4.69 -3.86 6.46
CA VAL A 219 4.89 -5.26 6.80
C VAL A 219 6.17 -5.38 7.60
N TYR A 220 6.03 -5.82 8.85
CA TYR A 220 7.13 -6.04 9.77
C TYR A 220 7.24 -7.51 10.15
N PHE A 221 8.46 -8.03 10.25
CA PHE A 221 8.72 -9.39 10.72
C PHE A 221 9.36 -9.40 12.10
N GLN A 222 8.94 -10.34 12.92
CA GLN A 222 9.48 -10.56 14.26
C GLN A 222 10.95 -10.98 14.17
N LYS A 223 11.82 -10.27 14.89
CA LYS A 223 13.27 -10.37 14.74
C LYS A 223 13.80 -11.79 15.01
N ASN A 224 13.33 -12.44 16.08
CA ASN A 224 13.76 -13.79 16.46
C ASN A 224 13.29 -14.89 15.49
N LYS A 225 12.23 -14.66 14.71
CA LYS A 225 11.69 -15.59 13.72
C LYS A 225 12.07 -15.28 12.28
N LEU A 226 12.94 -14.29 12.07
CA LEU A 226 13.27 -13.83 10.73
C LEU A 226 13.85 -14.93 9.83
N ASN A 227 14.65 -15.84 10.39
CA ASN A 227 15.25 -16.95 9.62
C ASN A 227 14.21 -18.01 9.22
N GLU A 228 13.16 -18.21 10.03
CA GLU A 228 12.06 -19.13 9.73
C GLU A 228 11.15 -18.54 8.65
N ILE A 229 10.82 -17.24 8.78
CA ILE A 229 9.92 -16.55 7.84
C ILE A 229 10.56 -16.41 6.46
N LEU A 230 11.88 -16.18 6.40
CA LEU A 230 12.64 -15.96 5.17
C LEU A 230 13.44 -17.19 4.70
N GLU A 231 13.05 -18.38 5.13
CA GLU A 231 13.68 -19.60 4.66
C GLU A 231 13.53 -19.75 3.14
N SER A 232 14.63 -20.08 2.46
CA SER A 232 14.63 -20.28 1.02
C SER A 232 13.85 -21.53 0.65
N ILE A 233 12.80 -21.36 -0.16
CA ILE A 233 12.01 -22.49 -0.67
C ILE A 233 12.83 -23.27 -1.69
N LYS A 234 12.95 -24.58 -1.49
CA LYS A 234 13.69 -25.46 -2.40
C LYS A 234 12.78 -26.03 -3.49
N GLU A 235 13.34 -26.40 -4.65
CA GLU A 235 12.53 -26.95 -5.75
C GLU A 235 11.88 -28.29 -5.36
N GLU A 236 12.49 -29.07 -4.46
CA GLU A 236 11.95 -30.35 -4.00
C GLU A 236 10.70 -30.19 -3.12
N GLU A 237 10.53 -29.03 -2.48
CA GLU A 237 9.37 -28.70 -1.64
C GLU A 237 8.14 -28.37 -2.50
N ILE A 238 8.33 -28.01 -3.77
CA ILE A 238 7.25 -27.70 -4.70
C ILE A 238 6.60 -29.01 -5.17
N PRO A 239 5.29 -29.21 -4.93
CA PRO A 239 4.60 -30.41 -5.38
C PRO A 239 4.75 -30.66 -6.89
N LYS A 240 5.22 -31.86 -7.26
CA LYS A 240 5.57 -32.22 -8.66
C LYS A 240 4.43 -31.98 -9.66
N HIS A 241 3.19 -32.19 -9.25
CA HIS A 241 2.02 -31.99 -10.11
C HIS A 241 1.82 -30.53 -10.50
N LEU A 242 2.18 -29.56 -9.64
CA LEU A 242 2.13 -28.13 -9.95
C LEU A 242 3.19 -27.75 -10.97
N ASN A 243 4.43 -28.24 -10.80
CA ASN A 243 5.53 -27.96 -11.74
C ASN A 243 5.19 -28.45 -13.16
N LYS A 244 4.57 -29.63 -13.27
CA LYS A 244 4.02 -30.14 -14.54
C LYS A 244 2.95 -29.21 -15.12
N SER A 245 1.94 -28.85 -14.32
CA SER A 245 0.85 -27.98 -14.77
C SER A 245 1.33 -26.62 -15.23
N VAL A 246 2.29 -26.00 -14.53
CA VAL A 246 2.86 -24.69 -14.90
C VAL A 246 3.60 -24.80 -16.24
N LYS A 247 4.40 -25.85 -16.42
CA LYS A 247 5.14 -26.09 -17.68
C LYS A 247 4.19 -26.31 -18.86
N ASP A 248 3.13 -27.09 -18.66
CA ASP A 248 2.14 -27.36 -19.70
C ASP A 248 1.34 -26.10 -20.06
N ASN A 249 0.90 -25.33 -19.06
CA ASN A 249 0.21 -24.04 -19.28
C ASN A 249 1.12 -23.01 -19.97
N ALA A 250 2.40 -22.92 -19.59
CA ALA A 250 3.35 -22.02 -20.22
C ALA A 250 3.64 -22.38 -21.68
N ARG A 251 3.59 -23.67 -22.04
CA ARG A 251 3.69 -24.11 -23.45
C ARG A 251 2.43 -23.71 -24.22
N ALA A 252 1.25 -24.00 -23.68
CA ALA A 252 -0.02 -23.64 -24.31
C ALA A 252 -0.12 -22.12 -24.59
N LEU A 253 0.26 -21.28 -23.61
CA LEU A 253 0.29 -19.82 -23.79
C LEU A 253 1.25 -19.38 -24.91
N LYS A 254 2.43 -19.99 -25.02
CA LYS A 254 3.38 -19.68 -26.10
C LYS A 254 2.81 -20.06 -27.47
N ASP A 255 2.20 -21.24 -27.56
CA ASP A 255 1.60 -21.74 -28.79
C ASP A 255 0.43 -20.84 -29.23
N ASP A 256 -0.42 -20.39 -28.29
CA ASP A 256 -1.52 -19.46 -28.56
C ASP A 256 -1.03 -18.09 -29.06
N VAL A 257 0.02 -17.54 -28.45
CA VAL A 257 0.64 -16.28 -28.90
C VAL A 257 1.22 -16.44 -30.30
N ILE A 258 1.94 -17.52 -30.58
CA ILE A 258 2.51 -17.81 -31.90
C ILE A 258 1.39 -17.95 -32.94
N ASN A 259 0.34 -18.70 -32.64
CA ASN A 259 -0.80 -18.88 -33.53
C ASN A 259 -1.52 -17.56 -33.83
N THR A 260 -1.67 -16.70 -32.82
CA THR A 260 -2.26 -15.37 -32.98
C THR A 260 -1.40 -14.49 -33.90
N LEU A 261 -0.08 -14.49 -33.71
CA LEU A 261 0.84 -13.73 -34.55
C LEU A 261 0.83 -14.23 -36.01
N LEU A 262 0.78 -15.56 -36.21
CA LEU A 262 0.69 -16.17 -37.54
C LEU A 262 -0.61 -15.78 -38.26
N GLN A 263 -1.75 -15.79 -37.56
CA GLN A 263 -3.03 -15.34 -38.13
C GLN A 263 -2.98 -13.86 -38.53
N GLN A 264 -2.37 -13.00 -37.71
CA GLN A 264 -2.19 -11.59 -38.05
C GLN A 264 -1.28 -11.39 -39.27
N GLN A 265 -0.24 -12.20 -39.45
CA GLN A 265 0.62 -12.14 -40.64
C GLN A 265 -0.09 -12.61 -41.92
N GLN A 266 -0.91 -13.65 -41.83
CA GLN A 266 -1.71 -14.14 -42.96
C GLN A 266 -2.77 -13.11 -43.39
N GLN A 267 -3.38 -12.38 -42.45
CA GLN A 267 -4.32 -11.30 -42.75
C GLN A 267 -3.65 -10.05 -43.34
N ARG A 268 -2.36 -9.82 -43.06
CA ARG A 268 -1.59 -8.65 -43.52
C ARG A 268 -0.93 -8.81 -44.90
N SER A 269 -1.00 -9.98 -45.53
CA SER A 269 -0.38 -10.22 -46.84
C SER A 269 -1.37 -9.92 -47.98
N PRO A 270 -1.23 -8.82 -48.75
CA PRO A 270 -2.07 -8.62 -49.93
C PRO A 270 -1.54 -9.52 -51.06
N LYS A 271 -2.44 -10.30 -51.68
CA LYS A 271 -2.13 -11.05 -52.91
C LYS A 271 -1.60 -10.08 -53.97
N LYS A 272 -0.29 -10.11 -54.25
CA LYS A 272 0.29 -9.40 -55.38
C LYS A 272 -0.06 -10.17 -56.66
N ASP A 273 -1.15 -9.77 -57.32
CA ASP A 273 -1.42 -10.17 -58.70
C ASP A 273 -0.38 -9.55 -59.63
N ILE A 274 0.67 -10.30 -59.95
CA ILE A 274 1.62 -9.96 -60.99
C ILE A 274 0.96 -10.24 -62.35
N ARG A 275 0.30 -9.23 -62.93
CA ARG A 275 -0.06 -9.25 -64.36
C ARG A 275 1.20 -8.97 -65.20
N LEU A 276 1.81 -10.02 -65.75
CA LEU A 276 2.77 -9.88 -66.85
C LEU A 276 2.08 -9.24 -68.07
N ARG A 277 2.40 -7.98 -68.38
CA ARG A 277 2.10 -7.38 -69.69
C ARG A 277 3.08 -7.95 -70.71
N LYS A 278 2.62 -8.84 -71.59
CA LYS A 278 3.32 -9.19 -72.83
C LYS A 278 3.23 -8.01 -73.80
N SER A 279 4.39 -7.44 -74.16
CA SER A 279 4.53 -6.51 -75.28
C SER A 279 4.60 -7.31 -76.58
N ASN A 280 3.59 -7.22 -77.43
CA ASN A 280 3.68 -7.64 -78.84
C ASN A 280 3.74 -6.39 -79.72
N SER A 281 4.92 -6.15 -80.29
CA SER A 281 5.13 -5.23 -81.40
C SER A 281 4.85 -5.97 -82.71
N THR A 282 3.88 -5.53 -83.48
CA THR A 282 3.83 -5.77 -84.93
C THR A 282 3.33 -4.51 -85.63
N SER A 283 4.23 -3.95 -86.42
CA SER A 283 4.02 -3.03 -87.53
C SER A 283 2.91 -3.51 -88.47
N ASP A 284 2.04 -2.60 -88.93
CA ASP A 284 1.96 -2.32 -90.36
C ASP A 284 1.00 -1.18 -90.75
N LYS A 285 1.50 -0.39 -91.72
CA LYS A 285 0.82 0.29 -92.83
C LYS A 285 0.18 1.69 -92.64
N LYS A 286 0.97 2.65 -93.12
CA LYS A 286 0.65 3.88 -93.88
C LYS A 286 -0.71 3.87 -94.60
N CYS A 287 -1.43 5.00 -94.58
CA CYS A 287 -1.67 5.85 -95.77
C CYS A 287 -2.51 7.11 -95.45
N ASN A 288 -1.87 8.28 -95.56
CA ASN A 288 -2.18 9.40 -96.47
C ASN A 288 -3.59 9.99 -96.65
N ILE A 289 -3.59 11.35 -96.65
CA ILE A 289 -4.47 12.32 -97.35
C ILE A 289 -5.83 12.51 -96.62
N MET A 290 -6.28 13.70 -96.23
CA MET A 290 -6.18 15.06 -96.81
C MET A 290 -6.21 16.11 -95.70
#